data_AF-A0A7C2LG47-F1
#
_entry.id   AF-A0A7C2LG47-F1
#
_cell.length_a   1.000
_cell.length_b   1.000
_cell.length_c   1.000
_cell.angle_alpha   90.00
_cell.angle_beta   90.00
_cell.angle_gamma   90.00
#
_symmetry.space_group_name_H-M   'P 1'
#
loop_
_entity.id
_entity.type
_entity.pdbx_description
1 polymer ?
#
loop_
_entity_poly.entity_id
_entity_poly.type
_entity_poly.pdbx_seq_one_letter_code
_entity_poly.pdbx_strand_id
1 'polypeptide(L)'
;FSIQADKLERDLVQPLMDSDDQAGVFGKTAGKRLKRLPSSVYWAGLGVWGIRITPFSQDEYHRRIDETYRRRNALKALEKDAKVRGDDIDVDQRMASLSWHPRLPAPPEDFPSMVNFALSREEAEFIRDRIQVACPNSLLSFLALHCEPADTQAPWEHPDYGSFSEQHKELLTHARLFSEVMHGAALSYNVQLARLRNHEDLVAEHQASFDEWTANLPLEEIRSWSVSRLWELTMDHGHTITPQTRFFVQQWIDHTRRSPNVLLSNADALTLIKRREMKLKGTRSRFRNQRALEQWGGYSGVGRLVYRWPNVKVLLNDLYQGMSREEKC
;
A
#
# COMPACT_ATOMS: atom_id res chain seq x y z
N PHE A 1 20.09 -6.54 23.75
CA PHE A 1 19.76 -5.70 22.58
C PHE A 1 18.26 -5.56 22.33
N SER A 2 17.52 -6.65 22.02
CA SER A 2 16.10 -6.57 21.62
C SER A 2 15.18 -5.76 22.57
N ILE A 3 15.31 -5.97 23.90
CA ILE A 3 14.53 -5.23 24.91
C ILE A 3 14.82 -3.73 24.87
N GLN A 4 16.09 -3.36 24.70
CA GLN A 4 16.50 -1.96 24.62
C GLN A 4 16.02 -1.30 23.32
N ALA A 5 16.03 -2.04 22.20
CA ALA A 5 15.51 -1.57 20.93
C ALA A 5 13.99 -1.32 20.99
N ASP A 6 13.22 -2.22 21.58
CA ASP A 6 11.77 -2.01 21.81
C ASP A 6 11.50 -0.77 22.67
N LYS A 7 12.26 -0.58 23.76
CA LYS A 7 12.12 0.59 24.63
C LYS A 7 12.38 1.89 23.86
N LEU A 8 13.50 1.98 23.14
CA LEU A 8 13.86 3.16 22.35
C LEU A 8 12.82 3.48 21.28
N GLU A 9 12.29 2.46 20.61
CA GLU A 9 11.24 2.64 19.61
C GLU A 9 9.93 3.15 20.22
N ARG A 10 9.54 2.66 21.39
CA ARG A 10 8.35 3.17 22.09
C ARG A 10 8.53 4.60 22.59
N ASP A 11 9.74 4.98 22.94
CA ASP A 11 10.05 6.32 23.40
C ASP A 11 10.05 7.36 22.26
N LEU A 12 10.22 6.95 20.99
CA LEU A 12 10.04 7.80 19.80
C LEU A 12 8.59 8.21 19.53
N VAL A 13 7.61 7.52 20.11
CA VAL A 13 6.19 7.82 19.85
C VAL A 13 5.83 9.22 20.36
N GLN A 14 6.34 9.62 21.52
CA GLN A 14 5.99 10.91 22.11
C GLN A 14 6.59 12.10 21.31
N PRO A 15 7.89 12.13 20.99
CA PRO A 15 8.46 13.17 20.13
C PRO A 15 7.75 13.31 18.78
N LEU A 16 7.37 12.20 18.13
CA LEU A 16 6.65 12.24 16.86
C LEU A 16 5.23 12.78 17.00
N MET A 17 4.55 12.52 18.12
CA MET A 17 3.23 13.08 18.43
C MET A 17 3.28 14.58 18.72
N ASP A 18 4.38 15.06 19.29
CA ASP A 18 4.60 16.47 19.62
C ASP A 18 5.01 17.31 18.39
N SER A 19 5.28 16.66 17.25
CA SER A 19 5.55 17.33 15.98
C SER A 19 4.26 17.77 15.25
N ASP A 20 4.36 18.80 14.41
CA ASP A 20 3.22 19.34 13.66
C ASP A 20 2.65 18.35 12.62
N ASP A 21 3.47 17.39 12.15
CA ASP A 21 3.04 16.35 11.21
C ASP A 21 2.76 15.02 11.92
N GLN A 22 1.47 14.79 12.20
CA GLN A 22 0.98 13.55 12.80
C GLN A 22 0.44 12.54 11.79
N ALA A 23 0.46 12.83 10.49
CA ALA A 23 -0.16 11.97 9.47
C ALA A 23 0.58 10.63 9.31
N GLY A 24 1.89 10.61 9.58
CA GLY A 24 2.74 9.42 9.54
C GLY A 24 2.87 8.63 10.84
N VAL A 25 2.29 9.09 11.96
CA VAL A 25 2.55 8.50 13.28
C VAL A 25 1.78 7.20 13.49
N PHE A 26 2.48 6.07 13.37
CA PHE A 26 1.98 4.78 13.82
C PHE A 26 1.81 4.76 15.35
N GLY A 27 0.58 4.55 15.82
CA GLY A 27 0.27 4.52 17.25
C GLY A 27 -0.36 5.78 17.81
N LYS A 28 -0.78 6.73 16.97
CA LYS A 28 -1.50 7.95 17.34
C LYS A 28 -2.59 7.76 18.40
N THR A 29 -3.31 6.63 18.37
CA THR A 29 -4.39 6.31 19.33
C THR A 29 -3.95 5.33 20.44
N ALA A 30 -2.88 4.55 20.22
CA ALA A 30 -2.45 3.47 21.12
C ALA A 30 -1.27 3.84 22.04
N GLY A 31 -0.47 4.84 21.67
CA GLY A 31 0.72 5.29 22.39
C GLY A 31 1.69 4.14 22.71
N LYS A 32 2.22 4.12 23.94
CA LYS A 32 3.16 3.07 24.42
C LYS A 32 2.57 1.65 24.46
N ARG A 33 1.25 1.47 24.28
CA ARG A 33 0.55 0.16 24.27
C ARG A 33 0.39 -0.45 22.87
N LEU A 34 1.20 0.01 21.89
CA LEU A 34 1.28 -0.59 20.56
C LEU A 34 1.49 -2.10 20.62
N LYS A 35 0.54 -2.86 20.05
CA LYS A 35 0.62 -4.34 19.91
C LYS A 35 1.61 -4.78 18.83
N ARG A 36 1.85 -3.94 17.82
CA ARG A 36 2.81 -4.17 16.74
C ARG A 36 3.62 -2.89 16.54
N LEU A 37 4.93 -3.01 16.62
CA LEU A 37 5.86 -1.89 16.51
C LEU A 37 5.99 -1.42 15.05
N PRO A 38 6.12 -0.11 14.79
CA PRO A 38 6.38 0.43 13.45
C PRO A 38 7.55 -0.23 12.73
N SER A 39 8.65 -0.52 13.43
CA SER A 39 9.86 -1.18 12.92
C SER A 39 9.54 -2.53 12.27
N SER A 40 8.63 -3.31 12.86
CA SER A 40 8.17 -4.58 12.31
C SER A 40 7.33 -4.44 11.04
N VAL A 41 6.75 -3.26 10.80
CA VAL A 41 6.00 -2.93 9.59
C VAL A 41 6.98 -2.47 8.50
N TYR A 42 7.92 -1.59 8.85
CA TYR A 42 8.89 -1.05 7.91
C TYR A 42 9.99 -2.04 7.50
N TRP A 43 10.34 -3.01 8.35
CA TRP A 43 11.46 -3.93 8.10
C TRP A 43 11.42 -4.59 6.71
N ALA A 44 10.24 -5.05 6.29
CA ALA A 44 10.04 -5.64 4.97
C ALA A 44 10.19 -4.60 3.85
N GLY A 45 9.57 -3.42 4.00
CA GLY A 45 9.64 -2.33 3.02
C GLY A 45 11.06 -1.81 2.82
N LEU A 46 11.81 -1.62 3.90
CA LEU A 46 13.23 -1.22 3.87
C LEU A 46 14.08 -2.27 3.14
N GLY A 47 13.72 -3.56 3.25
CA GLY A 47 14.35 -4.63 2.48
C GLY A 47 14.04 -4.56 0.99
N VAL A 48 12.76 -4.34 0.62
CA VAL A 48 12.33 -4.23 -0.78
C VAL A 48 13.03 -3.05 -1.47
N TRP A 49 13.16 -1.91 -0.78
CA TRP A 49 13.86 -0.75 -1.32
C TRP A 49 15.39 -0.86 -1.22
N GLY A 50 15.94 -1.93 -0.63
CA GLY A 50 17.38 -2.13 -0.44
C GLY A 50 18.05 -1.09 0.47
N ILE A 51 17.26 -0.40 1.30
CA ILE A 51 17.76 0.44 2.39
C ILE A 51 18.36 -0.45 3.48
N ARG A 52 17.66 -1.54 3.79
CA ARG A 52 18.15 -2.65 4.59
C ARG A 52 18.77 -3.68 3.65
N ILE A 53 20.07 -3.93 3.77
CA ILE A 53 20.81 -4.90 2.94
C ILE A 53 20.89 -6.27 3.62
N THR A 54 20.77 -6.33 4.95
CA THR A 54 20.85 -7.61 5.66
C THR A 54 19.69 -8.55 5.26
N PRO A 55 19.97 -9.85 5.01
CA PRO A 55 18.94 -10.82 4.64
C PRO A 55 18.11 -11.31 5.84
N PHE A 56 18.54 -11.00 7.06
CA PHE A 56 17.95 -11.58 8.28
C PHE A 56 16.57 -11.01 8.61
N SER A 57 15.73 -11.81 9.26
CA SER A 57 14.53 -11.29 9.92
C SER A 57 14.92 -10.31 11.03
N GLN A 58 13.98 -9.48 11.48
CA GLN A 58 14.25 -8.50 12.53
C GLN A 58 14.75 -9.17 13.83
N ASP A 59 14.12 -10.27 14.23
CA ASP A 59 14.51 -11.03 15.42
C ASP A 59 15.89 -11.68 15.29
N GLU A 60 16.22 -12.17 14.10
CA GLU A 60 17.54 -12.73 13.83
C GLU A 60 18.61 -11.64 13.78
N TYR A 61 18.29 -10.49 13.20
CA TYR A 61 19.14 -9.29 13.24
C TYR A 61 19.44 -8.89 14.69
N HIS A 62 18.44 -8.82 15.56
CA HIS A 62 18.63 -8.50 16.98
C HIS A 62 19.52 -9.49 17.72
N ARG A 63 19.51 -10.77 17.33
CA ARG A 63 20.38 -11.81 17.93
C ARG A 63 21.81 -11.75 17.42
N ARG A 64 22.01 -11.38 16.16
CA ARG A 64 23.32 -11.39 15.47
C ARG A 64 24.02 -10.03 15.43
N ILE A 65 23.42 -8.99 15.99
CA ILE A 65 23.96 -7.63 15.87
C ILE A 65 25.38 -7.51 16.47
N ASP A 66 25.62 -8.14 17.62
CA ASP A 66 26.93 -8.11 18.29
C ASP A 66 28.01 -8.85 17.49
N GLU A 67 27.65 -9.95 16.82
CA GLU A 67 28.54 -10.64 15.88
C GLU A 67 28.84 -9.78 14.66
N THR A 68 27.84 -9.08 14.15
CA THR A 68 27.97 -8.19 12.99
C THR A 68 28.95 -7.05 13.30
N TYR A 69 28.84 -6.42 14.48
CA TYR A 69 29.77 -5.38 14.92
C TYR A 69 31.18 -5.91 15.14
N ARG A 70 31.34 -7.10 15.74
CA ARG A 70 32.66 -7.75 15.89
C ARG A 70 33.33 -7.99 14.54
N ARG A 71 32.59 -8.52 13.55
CA ARG A 71 33.09 -8.73 12.18
C ARG A 71 33.49 -7.42 11.49
N ARG A 72 32.67 -6.36 11.62
CA ARG A 72 33.01 -5.03 11.08
C ARG A 72 34.29 -4.47 11.66
N ASN A 73 34.49 -4.59 12.98
CA ASN A 73 35.70 -4.08 13.62
C ASN A 73 36.95 -4.85 13.17
N ALA A 74 36.85 -6.17 13.03
CA ALA A 74 37.93 -6.99 12.48
C ALA A 74 38.25 -6.61 11.02
N LEU A 75 37.23 -6.41 10.18
CA LEU A 75 37.42 -5.96 8.79
C LEU A 75 38.05 -4.57 8.71
N LYS A 76 37.64 -3.62 9.55
CA LYS A 76 38.28 -2.29 9.60
C LYS A 76 39.75 -2.35 9.97
N ALA A 77 40.13 -3.26 10.87
CA ALA A 77 41.53 -3.47 11.22
C ALA A 77 42.32 -4.03 10.02
N LEU A 78 41.74 -5.03 9.32
CA LEU A 78 42.32 -5.58 8.09
C LEU A 78 42.44 -4.52 6.98
N GLU A 79 41.41 -3.68 6.78
CA GLU A 79 41.41 -2.56 5.83
C GLU A 79 42.54 -1.58 6.10
N LYS A 80 42.76 -1.25 7.37
CA LYS A 80 43.86 -0.38 7.77
C LYS A 80 45.22 -1.00 7.42
N ASP A 81 45.40 -2.28 7.72
CA ASP A 81 46.66 -3.00 7.46
C ASP A 81 46.91 -3.22 5.96
N ALA A 82 45.87 -3.54 5.18
CA ALA A 82 45.95 -3.70 3.73
C ALA A 82 46.29 -2.37 3.04
N LYS A 83 45.65 -1.27 3.47
CA LYS A 83 45.93 0.08 2.95
C LYS A 83 47.38 0.52 3.22
N VAL A 84 47.99 0.10 4.34
CA VAL A 84 49.41 0.34 4.64
C VAL A 84 50.32 -0.45 3.68
N ARG A 85 49.90 -1.65 3.25
CA ARG A 85 50.64 -2.49 2.31
C ARG A 85 50.40 -2.17 0.83
N GLY A 86 49.40 -1.33 0.52
CA GLY A 86 48.98 -1.05 -0.84
C GLY A 86 48.09 -2.13 -1.46
N ASP A 87 47.52 -3.01 -0.63
CA ASP A 87 46.61 -4.07 -1.06
C ASP A 87 45.15 -3.60 -0.96
N ASP A 88 44.32 -4.02 -1.91
CA ASP A 88 42.87 -3.84 -1.85
C ASP A 88 42.19 -5.02 -1.15
N ILE A 89 41.07 -4.74 -0.48
CA ILE A 89 40.24 -5.77 0.15
C ILE A 89 39.06 -6.13 -0.75
N ASP A 90 38.70 -7.41 -0.68
CA ASP A 90 37.52 -7.98 -1.31
C ASP A 90 36.24 -7.19 -0.96
N VAL A 91 35.62 -6.60 -1.98
CA VAL A 91 34.39 -5.82 -1.90
C VAL A 91 33.25 -6.65 -1.32
N ASP A 92 33.20 -7.96 -1.61
CA ASP A 92 32.14 -8.84 -1.14
C ASP A 92 32.19 -9.03 0.38
N GLN A 93 33.39 -9.13 0.95
CA GLN A 93 33.57 -9.21 2.41
C GLN A 93 33.12 -7.92 3.11
N ARG A 94 33.41 -6.77 2.50
CA ARG A 94 32.97 -5.47 3.01
C ARG A 94 31.44 -5.37 2.99
N MET A 95 30.82 -5.73 1.86
CA MET A 95 29.37 -5.69 1.68
C MET A 95 28.64 -6.65 2.63
N ALA A 96 29.16 -7.87 2.83
CA ALA A 96 28.58 -8.86 3.72
C ALA A 96 28.53 -8.41 5.21
N SER A 97 29.36 -7.42 5.58
CA SER A 97 29.36 -6.85 6.92
C SER A 97 28.29 -5.77 7.13
N LEU A 98 27.73 -5.19 6.06
CA LEU A 98 26.79 -4.07 6.15
C LEU A 98 25.36 -4.55 6.45
N SER A 99 24.65 -3.76 7.26
CA SER A 99 23.22 -3.99 7.57
C SER A 99 22.32 -3.03 6.80
N TRP A 100 22.85 -1.86 6.50
CA TRP A 100 22.16 -0.71 5.90
C TRP A 100 22.92 -0.26 4.66
N HIS A 101 22.22 0.45 3.78
CA HIS A 101 22.82 1.02 2.58
C HIS A 101 24.01 1.95 2.94
N PRO A 102 25.16 1.87 2.24
CA PRO A 102 26.34 2.68 2.56
C PRO A 102 26.09 4.19 2.52
N ARG A 103 25.18 4.62 1.64
CA ARG A 103 24.76 6.02 1.46
C ARG A 103 23.49 6.38 2.26
N LEU A 104 23.12 5.61 3.28
CA LEU A 104 22.02 6.01 4.16
C LEU A 104 22.41 7.33 4.85
N PRO A 105 21.55 8.38 4.79
CA PRO A 105 21.84 9.66 5.43
C PRO A 105 22.08 9.52 6.93
N ALA A 106 22.83 10.47 7.48
CA ALA A 106 23.07 10.53 8.92
C ALA A 106 21.75 10.74 9.67
N PRO A 107 21.61 10.21 10.91
CA PRO A 107 20.46 10.53 11.73
C PRO A 107 20.38 12.05 12.00
N PRO A 108 19.19 12.62 12.16
CA PRO A 108 19.02 14.02 12.54
C PRO A 108 19.77 14.37 13.84
N GLU A 109 20.24 15.61 13.98
CA GLU A 109 21.09 16.05 15.11
C GLU A 109 20.46 15.74 16.49
N ASP A 110 19.16 15.96 16.63
CA ASP A 110 18.43 15.75 17.89
C ASP A 110 17.81 14.35 18.02
N PHE A 111 18.16 13.40 17.14
CA PHE A 111 17.64 12.04 17.22
C PHE A 111 18.20 11.32 18.47
N PRO A 112 17.37 10.65 19.30
CA PRO A 112 15.93 10.39 19.14
C PRO A 112 14.99 11.36 19.89
N SER A 113 15.50 12.45 20.47
CA SER A 113 14.77 13.35 21.36
C SER A 113 13.79 14.28 20.64
N MET A 114 14.16 14.84 19.48
CA MET A 114 13.27 15.62 18.62
C MET A 114 13.31 15.05 17.20
N VAL A 115 12.16 14.60 16.72
CA VAL A 115 12.02 13.95 15.41
C VAL A 115 10.71 14.35 14.74
N ASN A 116 10.73 14.46 13.43
CA ASN A 116 9.54 14.67 12.60
C ASN A 116 9.67 13.85 11.30
N PHE A 117 8.61 13.83 10.48
CA PHE A 117 8.62 13.12 9.19
C PHE A 117 9.08 13.99 8.02
N ALA A 118 9.48 15.23 8.29
CA ALA A 118 9.71 16.21 7.26
C ALA A 118 11.11 16.00 6.66
N LEU A 119 11.18 15.35 5.51
CA LEU A 119 12.43 14.94 4.86
C LEU A 119 13.37 16.13 4.61
N SER A 120 14.65 15.95 4.90
CA SER A 120 15.71 16.77 4.35
C SER A 120 15.88 16.49 2.85
N ARG A 121 16.62 17.36 2.15
CA ARG A 121 16.94 17.15 0.74
C ARG A 121 17.75 15.87 0.51
N GLU A 122 18.76 15.61 1.35
CA GLU A 122 19.57 14.39 1.26
C GLU A 122 18.72 13.12 1.43
N GLU A 123 17.79 13.11 2.39
CA GLU A 123 16.88 11.98 2.62
C GLU A 123 15.90 11.79 1.45
N ALA A 124 15.34 12.87 0.90
CA ALA A 124 14.43 12.78 -0.24
C ALA A 124 15.15 12.27 -1.50
N GLU A 125 16.35 12.79 -1.80
CA GLU A 125 17.19 12.30 -2.90
C GLU A 125 17.54 10.83 -2.71
N PHE A 126 17.97 10.45 -1.51
CA PHE A 126 18.27 9.05 -1.19
C PHE A 126 17.06 8.13 -1.39
N ILE A 127 15.89 8.47 -0.86
CA ILE A 127 14.69 7.64 -1.00
C ILE A 127 14.27 7.54 -2.48
N ARG A 128 14.30 8.65 -3.23
CA ARG A 128 13.99 8.65 -4.66
C ARG A 128 14.92 7.73 -5.45
N ASP A 129 16.22 7.79 -5.19
CA ASP A 129 17.21 6.89 -5.81
C ASP A 129 16.92 5.42 -5.47
N ARG A 130 16.55 5.14 -4.21
CA ARG A 130 16.18 3.78 -3.78
C ARG A 130 14.91 3.28 -4.47
N ILE A 131 13.89 4.13 -4.64
CA ILE A 131 12.67 3.79 -5.40
C ILE A 131 13.04 3.47 -6.85
N GLN A 132 13.83 4.32 -7.51
CA GLN A 132 14.24 4.12 -8.90
C GLN A 132 15.00 2.81 -9.10
N VAL A 133 15.92 2.47 -8.20
CA VAL A 133 16.70 1.22 -8.30
C VAL A 133 15.85 -0.01 -7.96
N ALA A 134 14.99 0.07 -6.94
CA ALA A 134 14.23 -1.09 -6.47
C ALA A 134 13.01 -1.42 -7.33
N CYS A 135 12.38 -0.43 -7.94
CA CYS A 135 11.19 -0.62 -8.76
C CYS A 135 11.16 0.27 -10.02
N PRO A 136 12.18 0.17 -10.91
CA PRO A 136 12.43 1.11 -12.01
C PRO A 136 11.24 1.30 -12.95
N ASN A 137 10.53 0.22 -13.28
CA ASN A 137 9.41 0.24 -14.22
C ASN A 137 8.04 0.49 -13.55
N SER A 138 8.01 0.75 -12.24
CA SER A 138 6.76 0.98 -11.52
C SER A 138 6.20 2.38 -11.77
N LEU A 139 4.88 2.52 -11.66
CA LEU A 139 4.24 3.84 -11.69
C LEU A 139 4.76 4.75 -10.55
N LEU A 140 5.07 4.18 -9.38
CA LEU A 140 5.65 4.94 -8.27
C LEU A 140 6.99 5.58 -8.64
N SER A 141 7.89 4.82 -9.29
CA SER A 141 9.19 5.33 -9.78
C SER A 141 9.00 6.41 -10.82
N PHE A 142 8.09 6.21 -11.78
CA PHE A 142 7.78 7.22 -12.80
C PHE A 142 7.29 8.54 -12.17
N LEU A 143 6.32 8.47 -11.26
CA LEU A 143 5.77 9.64 -10.59
C LEU A 143 6.82 10.37 -9.76
N ALA A 144 7.65 9.65 -9.01
CA ALA A 144 8.69 10.24 -8.16
C ALA A 144 9.81 10.95 -8.96
N LEU A 145 9.98 10.61 -10.24
CA LEU A 145 11.03 11.18 -11.10
C LEU A 145 10.53 12.27 -12.03
N HIS A 146 9.28 12.20 -12.48
CA HIS A 146 8.81 12.96 -13.64
C HIS A 146 7.58 13.82 -13.37
N CYS A 147 6.92 13.67 -12.22
CA CYS A 147 5.67 14.36 -11.92
C CYS A 147 5.79 15.23 -10.67
N GLU A 148 5.08 16.36 -10.70
CA GLU A 148 4.80 17.10 -9.47
C GLU A 148 3.67 16.41 -8.70
N PRO A 149 3.63 16.55 -7.36
CA PRO A 149 2.53 16.00 -6.59
C PRO A 149 1.18 16.59 -7.01
N ALA A 150 0.20 15.71 -7.25
CA ALA A 150 -1.15 16.11 -7.62
C ALA A 150 -2.17 15.70 -6.56
N ASP A 151 -3.06 16.63 -6.19
CA ASP A 151 -4.17 16.33 -5.28
C ASP A 151 -5.38 15.75 -6.02
N THR A 152 -5.27 14.49 -6.43
CA THR A 152 -6.35 13.76 -7.12
C THR A 152 -6.91 12.65 -6.24
N GLN A 153 -8.16 12.25 -6.45
CA GLN A 153 -8.79 11.19 -5.65
C GLN A 153 -8.36 9.79 -6.13
N ALA A 154 -8.05 9.65 -7.41
CA ALA A 154 -7.58 8.41 -8.00
C ALA A 154 -6.31 8.60 -8.87
N PRO A 155 -5.50 7.55 -9.07
CA PRO A 155 -4.25 7.66 -9.83
C PRO A 155 -4.46 7.87 -11.34
N TRP A 156 -5.61 7.44 -11.89
CA TRP A 156 -5.96 7.67 -13.30
C TRP A 156 -6.55 9.06 -13.58
N GLU A 157 -6.72 9.89 -12.55
CA GLU A 157 -7.14 11.31 -12.66
C GLU A 157 -5.94 12.27 -12.64
N HIS A 158 -4.71 11.74 -12.63
CA HIS A 158 -3.50 12.54 -12.54
C HIS A 158 -3.39 13.54 -13.71
N PRO A 159 -3.04 14.82 -13.48
CA PRO A 159 -2.96 15.82 -14.54
C PRO A 159 -1.98 15.41 -15.66
N ASP A 160 -0.87 14.79 -15.28
CA ASP A 160 0.14 14.30 -16.23
C ASP A 160 -0.18 12.94 -16.86
N TYR A 161 -1.40 12.41 -16.75
CA TYR A 161 -1.75 11.08 -17.28
C TYR A 161 -1.34 10.89 -18.76
N GLY A 162 -1.37 11.97 -19.56
CA GLY A 162 -0.92 11.96 -20.96
C GLY A 162 0.57 11.62 -21.15
N SER A 163 1.43 11.97 -20.20
CA SER A 163 2.89 11.75 -20.26
C SER A 163 3.29 10.34 -19.81
N PHE A 164 2.37 9.59 -19.20
CA PHE A 164 2.66 8.25 -18.67
C PHE A 164 3.02 7.29 -19.80
N SER A 165 3.85 6.29 -19.49
CA SER A 165 4.12 5.22 -20.45
C SER A 165 2.86 4.43 -20.79
N GLU A 166 2.81 3.81 -21.97
CA GLU A 166 1.66 2.99 -22.38
C GLU A 166 1.40 1.83 -21.42
N GLN A 167 2.46 1.26 -20.81
CA GLN A 167 2.32 0.22 -19.80
C GLN A 167 1.61 0.74 -18.53
N HIS A 168 1.93 1.97 -18.09
CA HIS A 168 1.29 2.57 -16.92
C HIS A 168 -0.16 2.94 -17.21
N LYS A 169 -0.45 3.48 -18.41
CA LYS A 169 -1.82 3.78 -18.86
C LYS A 169 -2.67 2.51 -18.95
N GLU A 170 -2.13 1.42 -19.50
CA GLU A 170 -2.80 0.12 -19.56
C GLU A 170 -3.15 -0.38 -18.14
N LEU A 171 -2.19 -0.38 -17.23
CA LEU A 171 -2.39 -0.79 -15.84
C LEU A 171 -3.47 0.05 -15.14
N LEU A 172 -3.41 1.38 -15.30
CA LEU A 172 -4.39 2.30 -14.69
C LEU A 172 -5.78 2.15 -15.29
N THR A 173 -5.88 1.87 -16.59
CA THR A 173 -7.16 1.59 -17.26
C THR A 173 -7.81 0.34 -16.67
N HIS A 174 -7.04 -0.74 -16.51
CA HIS A 174 -7.52 -1.95 -15.86
C HIS A 174 -7.93 -1.73 -14.40
N ALA A 175 -7.15 -0.96 -13.65
CA ALA A 175 -7.43 -0.61 -12.27
C ALA A 175 -8.74 0.20 -12.14
N ARG A 176 -8.94 1.21 -13.01
CA ARG A 176 -10.17 2.01 -13.06
C ARG A 176 -11.38 1.16 -13.38
N LEU A 177 -11.36 0.41 -14.48
CA LEU A 177 -12.50 -0.42 -14.90
C LEU A 177 -12.86 -1.49 -13.86
N PHE A 178 -11.86 -2.10 -13.24
CA PHE A 178 -12.08 -3.03 -12.13
C PHE A 178 -12.74 -2.33 -10.93
N SER A 179 -12.25 -1.16 -10.54
CA SER A 179 -12.84 -0.35 -9.46
C SER A 179 -14.31 0.01 -9.75
N GLU A 180 -14.61 0.48 -10.95
CA GLU A 180 -15.98 0.85 -11.36
C GLU A 180 -16.93 -0.35 -11.32
N VAL A 181 -16.52 -1.48 -11.89
CA VAL A 181 -17.35 -2.69 -11.91
C VAL A 181 -17.56 -3.26 -10.52
N MET A 182 -16.51 -3.30 -9.68
CA MET A 182 -16.61 -3.83 -8.32
C MET A 182 -17.38 -2.91 -7.37
N HIS A 183 -17.41 -1.60 -7.63
CA HIS A 183 -18.27 -0.67 -6.90
C HIS A 183 -19.75 -1.07 -7.02
N GLY A 184 -20.21 -1.43 -8.23
CA GLY A 184 -21.56 -1.96 -8.45
C GLY A 184 -21.89 -3.21 -7.63
N ALA A 185 -20.90 -4.10 -7.43
CA ALA A 185 -21.09 -5.29 -6.59
C ALA A 185 -21.33 -4.92 -5.12
N ALA A 186 -20.61 -3.91 -4.62
CA ALA A 186 -20.79 -3.43 -3.25
C ALA A 186 -22.14 -2.72 -3.05
N LEU A 187 -22.56 -1.89 -4.02
CA LEU A 187 -23.88 -1.26 -4.02
C LEU A 187 -24.99 -2.31 -4.02
N SER A 188 -24.90 -3.31 -4.93
CA SER A 188 -25.85 -4.44 -4.96
C SER A 188 -25.89 -5.22 -3.65
N TYR A 189 -24.75 -5.42 -2.99
CA TYR A 189 -24.69 -6.04 -1.67
C TYR A 189 -25.43 -5.21 -0.62
N ASN A 190 -25.24 -3.90 -0.56
CA ASN A 190 -25.90 -3.04 0.42
C ASN A 190 -27.41 -2.97 0.19
N VAL A 191 -27.88 -2.87 -1.07
CA VAL A 191 -29.31 -2.99 -1.41
C VAL A 191 -29.89 -4.30 -0.88
N GLN A 192 -29.21 -5.42 -1.13
CA GLN A 192 -29.68 -6.74 -0.68
C GLN A 192 -29.76 -6.85 0.85
N LEU A 193 -28.78 -6.31 1.58
CA LEU A 193 -28.82 -6.31 3.04
C LEU A 193 -29.90 -5.38 3.60
N ALA A 194 -30.08 -4.20 3.01
CA ALA A 194 -31.13 -3.26 3.42
C ALA A 194 -32.52 -3.88 3.22
N ARG A 195 -32.75 -4.55 2.08
CA ARG A 195 -33.98 -5.31 1.81
C ARG A 195 -34.16 -6.43 2.83
N LEU A 196 -33.11 -7.20 3.14
CA LEU A 196 -33.19 -8.28 4.13
C LEU A 196 -33.49 -7.77 5.55
N ARG A 197 -33.04 -6.56 5.89
CA ARG A 197 -33.31 -5.90 7.17
C ARG A 197 -34.69 -5.23 7.21
N ASN A 198 -35.43 -5.20 6.10
CA ASN A 198 -36.69 -4.45 5.94
C ASN A 198 -36.55 -2.97 6.34
N HIS A 199 -35.44 -2.33 5.95
CA HIS A 199 -35.19 -0.91 6.25
C HIS A 199 -35.38 -0.07 4.99
N GLU A 200 -36.59 0.44 4.79
CA GLU A 200 -37.00 1.09 3.54
C GLU A 200 -36.14 2.31 3.16
N ASP A 201 -35.79 3.16 4.12
CA ASP A 201 -34.94 4.34 3.85
C ASP A 201 -33.57 3.95 3.29
N LEU A 202 -32.90 2.96 3.91
CA LEU A 202 -31.62 2.44 3.44
C LEU A 202 -31.76 1.75 2.08
N VAL A 203 -32.89 1.07 1.81
CA VAL A 203 -33.14 0.49 0.50
C VAL A 203 -33.20 1.59 -0.55
N ALA A 204 -33.95 2.67 -0.30
CA ALA A 204 -34.09 3.78 -1.22
C ALA A 204 -32.74 4.48 -1.49
N GLU A 205 -31.95 4.73 -0.45
CA GLU A 205 -30.62 5.35 -0.56
C GLU A 205 -29.64 4.52 -1.39
N HIS A 206 -29.53 3.22 -1.09
CA HIS A 206 -28.63 2.33 -1.84
C HIS A 206 -29.12 2.08 -3.25
N GLN A 207 -30.44 2.07 -3.48
CA GLN A 207 -31.02 1.98 -4.82
C GLN A 207 -30.68 3.22 -5.64
N ALA A 208 -30.84 4.43 -5.08
CA ALA A 208 -30.46 5.66 -5.76
C ALA A 208 -28.97 5.70 -6.11
N SER A 209 -28.11 5.27 -5.17
CA SER A 209 -26.66 5.15 -5.42
C SER A 209 -26.34 4.14 -6.53
N PHE A 210 -27.09 3.03 -6.61
CA PHE A 210 -26.94 2.03 -7.67
C PHE A 210 -27.39 2.56 -9.03
N ASP A 211 -28.50 3.29 -9.06
CA ASP A 211 -29.04 3.88 -10.29
C ASP A 211 -28.08 4.95 -10.83
N GLU A 212 -27.52 5.80 -9.96
CA GLU A 212 -26.47 6.75 -10.31
C GLU A 212 -25.20 6.06 -10.83
N TRP A 213 -24.75 5.00 -10.18
CA TRP A 213 -23.62 4.20 -10.66
C TRP A 213 -23.89 3.64 -12.05
N THR A 214 -25.09 3.14 -12.29
CA THR A 214 -25.47 2.54 -13.57
C THR A 214 -25.51 3.60 -14.68
N ALA A 215 -26.02 4.80 -14.38
CA ALA A 215 -26.08 5.92 -15.33
C ALA A 215 -24.68 6.44 -15.74
N ASN A 216 -23.71 6.39 -14.83
CA ASN A 216 -22.34 6.86 -15.06
C ASN A 216 -21.36 5.75 -15.47
N LEU A 217 -21.85 4.52 -15.68
CA LEU A 217 -21.01 3.38 -15.98
C LEU A 217 -20.43 3.51 -17.41
N PRO A 218 -19.09 3.39 -17.61
CA PRO A 218 -18.48 3.40 -18.94
C PRO A 218 -18.73 2.06 -19.66
N LEU A 219 -19.98 1.79 -20.03
CA LEU A 219 -20.44 0.48 -20.47
C LEU A 219 -19.73 0.00 -21.74
N GLU A 220 -19.49 0.89 -22.70
CA GLU A 220 -18.79 0.54 -23.95
C GLU A 220 -17.34 0.12 -23.68
N GLU A 221 -16.62 0.82 -22.81
CA GLU A 221 -15.28 0.43 -22.39
C GLU A 221 -15.28 -0.92 -21.66
N ILE A 222 -16.26 -1.15 -20.78
CA ILE A 222 -16.39 -2.41 -20.03
C ILE A 222 -16.71 -3.58 -20.97
N ARG A 223 -17.49 -3.35 -22.03
CA ARG A 223 -17.80 -4.34 -23.06
C ARG A 223 -16.57 -4.72 -23.87
N SER A 224 -15.73 -3.76 -24.26
CA SER A 224 -14.48 -4.01 -24.99
C SER A 224 -13.31 -4.46 -24.09
N TRP A 225 -13.44 -4.34 -22.76
CA TRP A 225 -12.36 -4.62 -21.82
C TRP A 225 -11.85 -6.08 -21.90
N SER A 226 -10.53 -6.29 -21.95
CA SER A 226 -9.95 -7.62 -21.79
C SER A 226 -9.73 -7.97 -20.31
N VAL A 227 -10.59 -8.84 -19.76
CA VAL A 227 -10.44 -9.36 -18.38
C VAL A 227 -9.29 -10.36 -18.29
N SER A 228 -8.99 -11.07 -19.37
CA SER A 228 -7.81 -11.94 -19.45
C SER A 228 -6.53 -11.13 -19.26
N ARG A 229 -6.44 -9.96 -19.91
CA ARG A 229 -5.29 -9.06 -19.79
C ARG A 229 -5.12 -8.50 -18.37
N LEU A 230 -6.21 -8.20 -17.66
CA LEU A 230 -6.17 -7.85 -16.24
C LEU A 230 -5.45 -8.95 -15.43
N TRP A 231 -5.78 -10.22 -15.66
CA TRP A 231 -5.17 -11.32 -14.93
C TRP A 231 -3.69 -11.50 -15.27
N GLU A 232 -3.30 -11.38 -16.54
CA GLU A 232 -1.89 -11.40 -16.94
C GLU A 232 -1.06 -10.33 -16.23
N LEU A 233 -1.63 -9.12 -16.05
CA LEU A 233 -0.94 -8.01 -15.41
C LEU A 233 -0.89 -8.11 -13.88
N THR A 234 -1.75 -8.91 -13.25
CA THR A 234 -1.91 -8.94 -11.78
C THR A 234 -1.51 -10.26 -11.14
N MET A 235 -1.48 -11.35 -11.89
CA MET A 235 -1.04 -12.65 -11.40
C MET A 235 0.49 -12.67 -11.19
N ASP A 236 0.96 -13.53 -10.29
CA ASP A 236 2.37 -13.80 -10.03
C ASP A 236 3.20 -12.66 -9.39
N HIS A 237 2.57 -11.56 -8.97
CA HIS A 237 3.21 -10.45 -8.26
C HIS A 237 3.22 -10.63 -6.72
N GLY A 238 3.41 -11.86 -6.23
CA GLY A 238 3.57 -12.16 -4.79
C GLY A 238 2.28 -12.33 -3.98
N HIS A 239 1.11 -12.32 -4.63
CA HIS A 239 -0.18 -12.63 -3.99
C HIS A 239 -0.95 -13.71 -4.75
N THR A 240 -1.47 -14.69 -4.02
CA THR A 240 -2.28 -15.77 -4.62
C THR A 240 -3.72 -15.33 -4.81
N ILE A 241 -4.15 -15.19 -6.06
CA ILE A 241 -5.55 -14.96 -6.39
C ILE A 241 -6.27 -16.31 -6.50
N THR A 242 -7.11 -16.61 -5.51
CA THR A 242 -7.86 -17.88 -5.48
C THR A 242 -8.77 -18.06 -6.71
N PRO A 243 -8.94 -19.27 -7.25
CA PRO A 243 -9.85 -19.55 -8.36
C PRO A 243 -11.30 -19.06 -8.10
N GLN A 244 -11.77 -19.16 -6.86
CA GLN A 244 -13.11 -18.72 -6.47
C GLN A 244 -13.29 -17.21 -6.55
N THR A 245 -12.23 -16.44 -6.29
CA THR A 245 -12.26 -14.97 -6.45
C THR A 245 -12.27 -14.59 -7.92
N ARG A 246 -11.47 -15.27 -8.76
CA ARG A 246 -11.50 -15.08 -10.21
C ARG A 246 -12.86 -15.39 -10.81
N PHE A 247 -13.46 -16.51 -10.43
CA PHE A 247 -14.80 -16.89 -10.87
C PHE A 247 -15.84 -15.84 -10.49
N PHE A 248 -15.83 -15.36 -9.24
CA PHE A 248 -16.75 -14.32 -8.80
C PHE A 248 -16.61 -13.02 -9.61
N VAL A 249 -15.37 -12.53 -9.76
CA VAL A 249 -15.09 -11.31 -10.53
C VAL A 249 -15.53 -11.46 -11.98
N GLN A 250 -15.19 -12.58 -12.63
CA GLN A 250 -15.55 -12.81 -14.03
C GLN A 250 -17.07 -12.85 -14.22
N GLN A 251 -17.79 -13.60 -13.40
CA GLN A 251 -19.25 -13.68 -13.49
C GLN A 251 -19.92 -12.33 -13.24
N TRP A 252 -19.42 -11.55 -12.28
CA TRP A 252 -19.94 -10.22 -12.01
C TRP A 252 -19.72 -9.26 -13.19
N ILE A 253 -18.52 -9.28 -13.79
CA ILE A 253 -18.23 -8.52 -15.02
C ILE A 253 -19.17 -8.95 -16.16
N ASP A 254 -19.39 -10.25 -16.35
CA ASP A 254 -20.25 -10.78 -17.41
C ASP A 254 -21.71 -10.32 -17.23
N HIS A 255 -22.23 -10.32 -16.00
CA HIS A 255 -23.56 -9.77 -15.71
C HIS A 255 -23.62 -8.26 -15.99
N THR A 256 -22.59 -7.51 -15.57
CA THR A 256 -22.49 -6.06 -15.77
C THR A 256 -22.45 -5.70 -17.26
N ARG A 257 -21.74 -6.47 -18.09
CA ARG A 257 -21.64 -6.25 -19.54
C ARG A 257 -22.95 -6.40 -20.29
N ARG A 258 -23.75 -7.40 -19.89
CA ARG A 258 -24.99 -7.77 -20.58
C ARG A 258 -26.06 -6.74 -20.31
N SER A 259 -26.35 -6.48 -19.04
CA SER A 259 -27.50 -5.65 -18.65
C SER A 259 -27.30 -5.08 -17.24
N PRO A 260 -26.59 -3.94 -17.09
CA PRO A 260 -26.31 -3.38 -15.78
C PRO A 260 -27.59 -2.88 -15.06
N ASN A 261 -28.55 -2.33 -15.82
CA ASN A 261 -29.83 -1.80 -15.30
C ASN A 261 -30.71 -2.84 -14.58
N VAL A 262 -30.53 -4.14 -14.88
CA VAL A 262 -31.38 -5.22 -14.32
C VAL A 262 -30.64 -6.03 -13.26
N LEU A 263 -29.42 -5.65 -12.86
CA LEU A 263 -28.64 -6.41 -11.89
C LEU A 263 -29.35 -6.58 -10.54
N LEU A 264 -30.16 -5.60 -10.13
CA LEU A 264 -30.93 -5.65 -8.88
C LEU A 264 -32.24 -6.43 -8.96
N SER A 265 -32.68 -6.81 -10.17
CA SER A 265 -33.82 -7.70 -10.41
C SER A 265 -33.39 -9.09 -10.93
N ASN A 266 -32.13 -9.24 -11.34
CA ASN A 266 -31.58 -10.49 -11.85
C ASN A 266 -31.22 -11.45 -10.70
N ALA A 267 -31.96 -12.55 -10.59
CA ALA A 267 -31.79 -13.54 -9.53
C ALA A 267 -30.39 -14.16 -9.48
N ASP A 268 -29.74 -14.36 -10.62
CA ASP A 268 -28.38 -14.94 -10.69
C ASP A 268 -27.34 -13.95 -10.16
N ALA A 269 -27.44 -12.67 -10.55
CA ALA A 269 -26.54 -11.62 -10.09
C ALA A 269 -26.65 -11.39 -8.57
N LEU A 270 -27.87 -11.36 -8.03
CA LEU A 270 -28.11 -11.27 -6.58
C LEU A 270 -27.55 -12.50 -5.86
N THR A 271 -27.81 -13.69 -6.40
CA THR A 271 -27.31 -14.96 -5.83
C THR A 271 -25.79 -15.03 -5.83
N LEU A 272 -25.12 -14.50 -6.86
CA LEU A 272 -23.67 -14.44 -6.95
C LEU A 272 -23.05 -13.68 -5.77
N ILE A 273 -23.58 -12.49 -5.47
CA ILE A 273 -23.15 -11.65 -4.33
C ILE A 273 -23.39 -12.37 -3.00
N LYS A 274 -24.60 -12.93 -2.82
CA LYS A 274 -24.98 -13.67 -1.61
C LYS A 274 -24.06 -14.87 -1.37
N ARG A 275 -23.80 -15.68 -2.40
CA ARG A 275 -22.90 -16.84 -2.32
C ARG A 275 -21.46 -16.44 -1.99
N ARG A 276 -20.97 -15.33 -2.55
CA ARG A 276 -19.62 -14.82 -2.24
C ARG A 276 -19.48 -14.48 -0.76
N GLU A 277 -20.42 -13.75 -0.19
CA GLU A 277 -20.38 -13.37 1.23
C GLU A 277 -20.49 -14.60 2.16
N MET A 278 -21.42 -15.51 1.85
CA MET A 278 -21.62 -16.75 2.60
C MET A 278 -20.38 -17.65 2.60
N LYS A 279 -19.66 -17.75 1.48
CA LYS A 279 -18.43 -18.54 1.41
C LYS A 279 -17.29 -17.91 2.21
N LEU A 280 -17.13 -16.59 2.17
CA LEU A 280 -16.04 -15.90 2.88
C LEU A 280 -16.27 -15.84 4.39
N LYS A 281 -17.51 -15.61 4.83
CA LYS A 281 -17.83 -15.38 6.25
C LYS A 281 -18.47 -16.59 6.94
N GLY A 282 -18.88 -17.62 6.20
CA GLY A 282 -19.49 -18.83 6.75
C GLY A 282 -20.72 -18.52 7.60
N THR A 283 -20.70 -18.97 8.86
CA THR A 283 -21.76 -18.75 9.85
C THR A 283 -21.91 -17.29 10.30
N ARG A 284 -20.92 -16.43 10.01
CA ARG A 284 -20.95 -14.99 10.31
C ARG A 284 -21.45 -14.13 9.13
N SER A 285 -21.90 -14.77 8.05
CA SER A 285 -22.51 -14.09 6.91
C SER A 285 -23.78 -13.35 7.35
N ARG A 286 -23.94 -12.11 6.90
CA ARG A 286 -25.13 -11.30 7.19
C ARG A 286 -26.39 -11.83 6.52
N PHE A 287 -26.22 -12.61 5.44
CA PHE A 287 -27.32 -13.35 4.82
C PHE A 287 -27.79 -14.59 5.59
N ARG A 288 -27.06 -15.02 6.62
CA ARG A 288 -27.41 -16.21 7.44
C ARG A 288 -27.62 -15.87 8.91
N ASN A 289 -26.91 -14.88 9.42
CA ASN A 289 -26.86 -14.55 10.84
C ASN A 289 -27.57 -13.22 11.08
N GLN A 290 -28.76 -13.32 11.68
CA GLN A 290 -29.60 -12.16 11.97
C GLN A 290 -28.89 -11.13 12.87
N ARG A 291 -28.16 -11.57 13.89
CA ARG A 291 -27.41 -10.67 14.77
C ARG A 291 -26.30 -9.93 14.03
N ALA A 292 -25.63 -10.60 13.09
CA ALA A 292 -24.60 -9.96 12.25
C ALA A 292 -25.20 -8.92 11.27
N LEU A 293 -26.44 -9.14 10.82
CA LEU A 293 -27.20 -8.19 10.02
C LEU A 293 -27.67 -6.98 10.85
N GLU A 294 -28.14 -7.19 12.07
CA GLU A 294 -28.55 -6.10 12.98
C GLU A 294 -27.37 -5.21 13.38
N GLN A 295 -26.19 -5.79 13.57
CA GLN A 295 -24.95 -5.06 13.88
C GLN A 295 -24.35 -4.33 12.67
N TRP A 296 -24.88 -4.53 11.46
CA TRP A 296 -24.40 -3.82 10.29
C TRP A 296 -24.93 -2.39 10.27
N GLY A 297 -24.01 -1.42 10.34
CA GLY A 297 -24.30 0.02 10.38
C GLY A 297 -24.76 0.64 9.05
N GLY A 298 -25.36 -0.13 8.14
CA GLY A 298 -25.99 0.38 6.92
C GLY A 298 -25.08 0.53 5.69
N TYR A 299 -23.75 0.50 5.85
CA TYR A 299 -22.81 0.70 4.74
C TYR A 299 -21.72 -0.37 4.74
N SER A 300 -21.32 -0.85 3.56
CA SER A 300 -20.20 -1.78 3.41
C SER A 300 -19.57 -1.68 2.03
N GLY A 301 -18.29 -1.31 1.98
CA GLY A 301 -17.52 -1.24 0.73
C GLY A 301 -18.00 -0.17 -0.25
N VAL A 302 -18.53 0.95 0.26
CA VAL A 302 -19.18 2.01 -0.55
C VAL A 302 -18.17 2.83 -1.37
N GLY A 303 -16.89 2.80 -1.01
CA GLY A 303 -15.85 3.53 -1.73
C GLY A 303 -15.36 2.80 -2.98
N ARG A 304 -15.03 3.57 -4.02
CA ARG A 304 -14.23 3.10 -5.16
C ARG A 304 -12.86 2.59 -4.69
N LEU A 305 -12.32 1.61 -5.40
CA LEU A 305 -11.00 1.07 -5.12
C LEU A 305 -9.93 1.99 -5.69
N VAL A 306 -9.41 2.90 -4.89
CA VAL A 306 -8.26 3.76 -5.23
C VAL A 306 -6.92 3.16 -4.75
N TYR A 307 -6.94 1.88 -4.37
CA TYR A 307 -5.76 1.10 -3.97
C TYR A 307 -4.96 1.78 -2.85
N ARG A 308 -3.66 2.01 -3.07
CA ARG A 308 -2.77 2.71 -2.12
C ARG A 308 -2.55 4.17 -2.49
N TRP A 309 -3.33 4.72 -3.42
CA TRP A 309 -3.14 6.08 -3.93
C TRP A 309 -3.07 7.15 -2.83
N PRO A 310 -3.94 7.15 -1.79
CA PRO A 310 -3.84 8.14 -0.72
C PRO A 310 -2.46 8.16 -0.05
N ASN A 311 -1.86 6.98 0.19
CA ASN A 311 -0.53 6.88 0.78
C ASN A 311 0.57 7.31 -0.19
N VAL A 312 0.41 7.01 -1.48
CA VAL A 312 1.36 7.40 -2.52
C VAL A 312 1.38 8.92 -2.70
N LYS A 313 0.21 9.59 -2.65
CA LYS A 313 0.15 11.05 -2.69
C LYS A 313 0.95 11.70 -1.57
N VAL A 314 0.78 11.21 -0.34
CA VAL A 314 1.53 11.72 0.83
C VAL A 314 3.03 11.51 0.60
N LEU A 315 3.46 10.30 0.23
CA LEU A 315 4.86 10.02 -0.04
C LEU A 315 5.46 10.92 -1.14
N LEU A 316 4.75 11.13 -2.25
CA LEU A 316 5.22 11.98 -3.34
C LEU A 316 5.29 13.46 -2.92
N ASN A 317 4.33 13.93 -2.13
CA ASN A 317 4.38 15.25 -1.52
C ASN A 317 5.60 15.40 -0.61
N ASP A 318 5.85 14.44 0.29
CA ASP A 318 6.97 14.49 1.23
C ASP A 318 8.31 14.53 0.48
N LEU A 319 8.45 13.70 -0.58
CA LEU A 319 9.63 13.71 -1.44
C LEU A 319 9.80 15.07 -2.14
N TYR A 320 8.74 15.63 -2.72
CA TYR A 320 8.80 16.91 -3.40
C TYR A 320 9.18 18.06 -2.44
N GLN A 321 8.58 18.08 -1.25
CA GLN A 321 8.91 19.06 -0.21
C GLN A 321 10.37 18.92 0.25
N GLY A 322 10.85 17.69 0.46
CA GLY A 322 12.25 17.44 0.80
C GLY A 322 13.22 17.90 -0.29
N MET A 323 12.93 17.60 -1.55
CA MET A 323 13.72 18.05 -2.71
C MET A 323 13.75 19.59 -2.85
N SER A 324 12.69 20.27 -2.43
CA SER A 324 12.55 21.73 -2.53
C SER A 324 13.18 22.50 -1.36
N ARG A 325 13.67 21.81 -0.33
CA ARG A 325 14.38 22.44 0.78
C ARG A 325 15.78 22.83 0.36
N GLU A 326 16.15 24.08 0.61
CA GLU A 326 17.52 24.55 0.46
C GLU A 326 18.44 23.77 1.42
N GLU A 327 19.62 23.37 0.94
CA GLU A 327 20.66 22.81 1.80
C GLU A 327 21.02 23.87 2.84
N LYS A 328 20.82 23.57 4.12
CA LYS A 328 21.42 24.36 5.19
C LYS A 328 22.93 24.20 5.05
N CYS A 329 23.57 25.22 4.48
CA CYS A 329 25.00 25.30 4.23
C CYS A 329 25.80 25.31 5.54
#